data_AF-A0A7M1T1R4-F1
#
_entry.id   AF-A0A7M1T1R4-F1
#
_cell.length_a   1.000
_cell.length_b   1.000
_cell.length_c   1.000
_cell.angle_alpha   90.00
_cell.angle_beta   90.00
_cell.angle_gamma   90.00
#
_symmetry.space_group_name_H-M   'P 1'
#
loop_
_entity.id
_entity.type
_entity.pdbx_description
1 polymer ?
#
loop_
_entity_poly.entity_id
_entity_poly.type
_entity_poly.pdbx_seq_one_letter_code
_entity_poly.pdbx_strand_id
1 'polypeptide(L)'
;MFSKSLSSSVDFAKIWIEKPKVTDNVSSYDGPDYFYLIKNDQNIFVAVVFDMRRDLHWYVHSGYRGKGYLTKAMRATIIPHLFLSRSEQRITIKEDEIGLDNFKASEKVAYSLGFLKKEEGEYLLNANNISEQCILQKDIALSENRINELKKYINFLSRSLWTVQTEIEMSYGETDYSDELKDLVKEIRDYTWKLDDFYWKSKAEEIEN
;
A
#
# COMPACT_ATOMS: atom_id res chain seq x y z
N MET A 1 2.89 9.45 4.08
CA MET A 1 1.79 8.89 3.28
C MET A 1 2.03 9.22 1.81
N PHE A 2 1.81 8.25 0.95
CA PHE A 2 1.71 8.40 -0.50
C PHE A 2 0.33 7.91 -0.91
N SER A 3 -0.40 8.62 -1.76
CA SER A 3 -1.75 8.22 -2.16
C SER A 3 -2.07 8.57 -3.59
N LYS A 4 -3.03 7.84 -4.16
CA LYS A 4 -3.66 8.12 -5.45
C LYS A 4 -5.17 7.93 -5.36
N SER A 5 -5.92 8.72 -6.10
CA SER A 5 -7.36 8.53 -6.23
C SER A 5 -7.64 7.28 -7.07
N LEU A 6 -8.50 6.38 -6.58
CA LEU A 6 -9.03 5.27 -7.39
C LEU A 6 -10.37 5.66 -8.01
N SER A 7 -11.18 6.42 -7.28
CA SER A 7 -12.45 7.00 -7.74
C SER A 7 -12.66 8.37 -7.10
N SER A 8 -13.78 9.05 -7.42
CA SER A 8 -14.14 10.31 -6.77
C SER A 8 -14.32 10.18 -5.25
N SER A 9 -14.58 8.96 -4.75
CA SER A 9 -14.89 8.71 -3.34
C SER A 9 -13.86 7.85 -2.61
N VAL A 10 -12.81 7.36 -3.28
CA VAL A 10 -11.82 6.45 -2.68
C VAL A 10 -10.42 6.81 -3.13
N ASP A 11 -9.53 7.04 -2.16
CA ASP A 11 -8.10 7.16 -2.37
C ASP A 11 -7.39 5.90 -1.85
N PHE A 12 -6.48 5.33 -2.63
CA PHE A 12 -5.58 4.28 -2.16
C PHE A 12 -4.29 4.90 -1.66
N ALA A 13 -3.86 4.51 -0.47
CA ALA A 13 -2.73 5.09 0.23
C ALA A 13 -1.75 4.01 0.72
N LYS A 14 -0.45 4.31 0.61
CA LYS A 14 0.64 3.63 1.30
C LYS A 14 1.15 4.54 2.40
N ILE A 15 0.94 4.15 3.65
CA ILE A 15 1.23 4.96 4.84
C ILE A 15 2.40 4.34 5.58
N TRP A 16 3.50 5.09 5.64
CA TRP A 16 4.59 4.84 6.58
C TRP A 16 4.19 5.47 7.91
N ILE A 17 3.92 4.64 8.94
CA ILE A 17 3.69 5.13 10.30
C ILE A 17 4.95 5.85 10.78
N GLU A 18 6.10 5.21 10.58
CA GLU A 18 7.41 5.80 10.81
C GLU A 18 8.21 5.67 9.52
N LYS A 19 8.62 6.81 8.95
CA LYS A 19 9.56 6.80 7.83
C LYS A 19 10.93 6.36 8.34
N PRO A 20 11.71 5.58 7.56
CA PRO A 20 13.04 5.16 7.96
C PRO A 20 13.94 6.34 8.32
N LYS A 21 14.68 6.21 9.42
CA LYS A 21 15.69 7.14 9.90
C LYS A 21 16.97 6.38 10.24
N VAL A 22 18.10 7.09 10.15
CA VAL A 22 19.42 6.54 10.47
C VAL A 22 19.52 6.09 11.94
N THR A 23 18.66 6.62 12.82
CA THR A 23 18.62 6.29 14.25
C THR A 23 17.70 5.12 14.59
N ASP A 24 17.06 4.50 13.61
CA ASP A 24 16.14 3.39 13.87
C ASP A 24 16.89 2.13 14.31
N ASN A 25 16.31 1.38 15.23
CA ASN A 25 16.81 0.04 15.57
C ASN A 25 16.49 -0.95 14.44
N VAL A 26 17.33 -1.97 14.29
CA VAL A 26 17.05 -3.08 13.38
C VAL A 26 15.73 -3.74 13.80
N SER A 27 14.78 -3.80 12.87
CA SER A 27 13.47 -4.41 13.07
C SER A 27 13.08 -5.23 11.85
N SER A 28 12.07 -6.08 11.99
CA SER A 28 11.48 -6.86 10.89
C SER A 28 10.32 -6.14 10.19
N TYR A 29 10.13 -4.84 10.45
CA TYR A 29 9.07 -4.05 9.79
C TYR A 29 9.63 -3.39 8.53
N ASP A 30 9.23 -3.93 7.37
CA ASP A 30 9.95 -3.67 6.11
C ASP A 30 9.22 -2.74 5.14
N GLY A 31 8.08 -2.14 5.52
CA GLY A 31 7.30 -1.39 4.52
C GLY A 31 6.11 -0.60 5.04
N PRO A 32 5.42 0.12 4.13
CA PRO A 32 4.23 0.89 4.48
C PRO A 32 3.02 -0.03 4.66
N ASP A 33 2.08 0.47 5.46
CA ASP A 33 0.73 -0.07 5.57
C ASP A 33 -0.17 0.43 4.42
N TYR A 34 -1.11 -0.40 3.99
CA TYR A 34 -1.96 -0.12 2.83
C TYR A 34 -3.38 0.26 3.29
N PHE A 35 -3.89 1.38 2.81
CA PHE A 35 -5.20 1.88 3.21
C PHE A 35 -6.03 2.34 2.02
N TYR A 36 -7.35 2.20 2.14
CA TYR A 36 -8.33 2.89 1.31
C TYR A 36 -9.00 3.96 2.17
N LEU A 37 -8.86 5.22 1.75
CA LEU A 37 -9.45 6.38 2.41
C LEU A 37 -10.73 6.75 1.67
N ILE A 38 -11.86 6.77 2.37
CA ILE A 38 -13.18 6.97 1.76
C ILE A 38 -13.66 8.39 2.05
N LYS A 39 -14.03 9.10 0.98
CA LYS A 39 -14.56 10.47 1.01
C LYS A 39 -16.08 10.48 0.82
N ASN A 40 -16.73 11.46 1.44
CA ASN A 40 -18.11 11.82 1.11
C ASN A 40 -18.15 12.80 -0.09
N ASP A 41 -19.36 13.20 -0.49
CA ASP A 41 -19.57 14.12 -1.63
C ASP A 41 -19.03 15.55 -1.39
N GLN A 42 -18.66 15.87 -0.15
CA GLN A 42 -18.03 17.14 0.24
C GLN A 42 -16.49 17.03 0.32
N ASN A 43 -15.90 15.94 -0.18
CA ASN A 43 -14.47 15.63 -0.10
C ASN A 43 -13.91 15.48 1.32
N ILE A 44 -14.77 15.17 2.30
CA ILE A 44 -14.35 14.89 3.68
C ILE A 44 -14.09 13.40 3.81
N PHE A 45 -12.94 13.00 4.39
CA PHE A 45 -12.66 11.60 4.70
C PHE A 45 -13.54 11.12 5.87
N VAL A 46 -14.35 10.09 5.63
CA VAL A 46 -15.39 9.61 6.57
C VAL A 46 -15.21 8.16 7.00
N ALA A 47 -14.44 7.37 6.25
CA ALA A 47 -14.13 5.98 6.58
C ALA A 47 -12.75 5.58 6.04
N VAL A 48 -12.21 4.51 6.59
CA VAL A 48 -10.93 3.92 6.17
C VAL A 48 -11.05 2.39 6.15
N VAL A 49 -10.38 1.77 5.20
CA VAL A 49 -10.17 0.31 5.14
C VAL A 49 -8.67 0.05 5.17
N PHE A 50 -8.20 -0.67 6.17
CA PHE A 50 -6.83 -1.14 6.29
C PHE A 50 -6.70 -2.51 5.61
N ASP A 51 -5.80 -2.60 4.63
CA ASP A 51 -5.53 -3.80 3.86
C ASP A 51 -4.26 -4.48 4.36
N MET A 52 -4.44 -5.53 5.14
CA MET A 52 -3.36 -6.35 5.70
C MET A 52 -2.94 -7.46 4.73
N ARG A 53 -3.30 -7.34 3.44
CA ARG A 53 -3.20 -8.33 2.36
C ARG A 53 -4.06 -9.58 2.56
N ARG A 54 -4.00 -10.20 3.73
CA ARG A 54 -4.77 -11.39 4.08
C ARG A 54 -6.08 -11.07 4.80
N ASP A 55 -6.21 -9.88 5.36
CA ASP A 55 -7.37 -9.44 6.12
C ASP A 55 -7.70 -7.97 5.79
N LEU A 56 -8.96 -7.56 5.99
CA LEU A 56 -9.36 -6.17 5.92
C LEU A 56 -9.99 -5.74 7.24
N HIS A 57 -9.49 -4.63 7.78
CA HIS A 57 -10.13 -3.95 8.89
C HIS A 57 -10.74 -2.65 8.40
N TRP A 58 -11.92 -2.27 8.89
CA TRP A 58 -12.53 -1.00 8.51
C TRP A 58 -13.00 -0.20 9.70
N TYR A 59 -13.00 1.11 9.52
CA TYR A 59 -13.54 2.05 10.49
C TYR A 59 -14.34 3.13 9.77
N VAL A 60 -15.50 3.47 10.34
CA VAL A 60 -16.35 4.57 9.89
C VAL A 60 -16.52 5.56 11.04
N HIS A 61 -16.20 6.82 10.78
CA HIS A 61 -16.38 7.90 11.75
C HIS A 61 -17.85 7.97 12.20
N SER A 62 -18.08 8.10 13.51
CA SER A 62 -19.40 7.94 14.13
C SER A 62 -20.49 8.80 13.49
N GLY A 63 -20.22 10.07 13.20
CA GLY A 63 -21.15 11.00 12.53
C GLY A 63 -21.54 10.65 11.09
N TYR A 64 -20.90 9.61 10.50
CA TYR A 64 -21.14 9.16 9.13
C TYR A 64 -21.56 7.69 9.03
N ARG A 65 -21.75 7.00 10.18
CA ARG A 65 -22.26 5.62 10.21
C ARG A 65 -23.70 5.55 9.70
N GLY A 66 -24.07 4.39 9.16
CA GLY A 66 -25.41 4.15 8.62
C GLY A 66 -25.74 4.86 7.30
N LYS A 67 -24.84 5.69 6.76
CA LYS A 67 -25.04 6.43 5.50
C LYS A 67 -24.58 5.68 4.24
N GLY A 68 -24.10 4.43 4.38
CA GLY A 68 -23.72 3.57 3.27
C GLY A 68 -22.38 3.89 2.60
N TYR A 69 -21.61 4.88 3.06
CA TYR A 69 -20.32 5.25 2.46
C TYR A 69 -19.34 4.08 2.34
N LEU A 70 -19.16 3.31 3.43
CA LEU A 70 -18.29 2.13 3.42
C LEU A 70 -18.76 1.08 2.41
N THR A 71 -20.00 0.62 2.49
CA THR A 71 -20.53 -0.44 1.63
C THR A 71 -20.49 -0.03 0.16
N LYS A 72 -20.81 1.22 -0.17
CA LYS A 72 -20.76 1.76 -1.54
C LYS A 72 -19.32 1.77 -2.07
N ALA A 73 -18.37 2.29 -1.28
CA ALA A 73 -16.96 2.33 -1.65
C ALA A 73 -16.35 0.93 -1.79
N MET A 74 -16.70 0.02 -0.87
CA MET A 74 -16.27 -1.37 -0.89
C MET A 74 -16.70 -2.07 -2.19
N ARG A 75 -18.00 -1.99 -2.50
CA ARG A 75 -18.57 -2.62 -3.69
C ARG A 75 -18.01 -2.04 -4.99
N ALA A 76 -18.09 -0.71 -5.15
CA ALA A 76 -17.83 -0.07 -6.43
C ALA A 76 -16.34 0.14 -6.76
N THR A 77 -15.45 0.16 -5.76
CA THR A 77 -14.04 0.51 -5.99
C THR A 77 -13.07 -0.40 -5.28
N ILE A 78 -13.21 -0.57 -3.95
CA ILE A 78 -12.17 -1.23 -3.16
C ILE A 78 -12.08 -2.70 -3.54
N ILE A 79 -13.16 -3.49 -3.42
CA ILE A 79 -13.09 -4.92 -3.67
C ILE A 79 -12.70 -5.24 -5.13
N PRO A 80 -13.28 -4.58 -6.17
CA PRO A 80 -12.79 -4.75 -7.54
C PRO A 80 -11.29 -4.46 -7.69
N HIS A 81 -10.78 -3.41 -7.03
CA HIS A 81 -9.34 -3.11 -7.02
C HIS A 81 -8.52 -4.18 -6.29
N LEU A 82 -9.00 -4.73 -5.17
CA LEU A 82 -8.33 -5.84 -4.48
C LEU A 82 -8.13 -7.01 -5.45
N PHE A 83 -9.15 -7.37 -6.22
CA PHE A 83 -9.13 -8.54 -7.10
C PHE A 83 -8.38 -8.37 -8.43
N LEU A 84 -7.77 -7.20 -8.68
CA LEU A 84 -6.77 -7.07 -9.74
C LEU A 84 -5.48 -7.84 -9.45
N SER A 85 -5.22 -8.19 -8.18
CA SER A 85 -3.96 -8.80 -7.74
C SER A 85 -4.11 -10.07 -6.89
N ARG A 86 -5.34 -10.47 -6.54
CA ARG A 86 -5.64 -11.67 -5.74
C ARG A 86 -6.99 -12.26 -6.14
N SER A 87 -7.17 -13.55 -5.90
CA SER A 87 -8.38 -14.30 -6.23
C SER A 87 -9.43 -14.32 -5.11
N GLU A 88 -9.03 -14.01 -3.88
CA GLU A 88 -9.88 -14.07 -2.71
C GLU A 88 -9.51 -12.99 -1.69
N GLN A 89 -10.47 -12.68 -0.81
CA GLN A 89 -10.28 -11.79 0.32
C GLN A 89 -10.99 -12.35 1.56
N ARG A 90 -10.27 -12.36 2.67
CA ARG A 90 -10.80 -12.71 3.99
C ARG A 90 -11.05 -11.46 4.82
N ILE A 91 -12.04 -11.53 5.71
CA ILE A 91 -12.24 -10.58 6.80
C ILE A 91 -12.47 -11.32 8.11
N THR A 92 -11.88 -10.80 9.18
CA THR A 92 -12.10 -11.27 10.54
C THR A 92 -12.95 -10.27 11.32
N ILE A 93 -14.06 -10.72 11.90
CA ILE A 93 -14.97 -9.90 12.71
C ILE A 93 -15.28 -10.69 13.98
N LYS A 94 -14.69 -10.28 15.12
CA LYS A 94 -14.92 -10.97 16.40
C LYS A 94 -15.63 -10.07 17.41
N GLU A 95 -16.66 -10.61 18.06
CA GLU A 95 -17.50 -9.87 18.99
C GLU A 95 -16.73 -9.39 20.24
N ASP A 96 -15.82 -10.21 20.75
CA ASP A 96 -14.99 -9.90 21.93
C ASP A 96 -14.02 -8.73 21.68
N GLU A 97 -13.60 -8.51 20.44
CA GLU A 97 -12.67 -7.44 20.06
C GLU A 97 -13.39 -6.09 19.79
N ILE A 98 -14.61 -6.11 19.25
CA ILE A 98 -15.28 -4.88 18.79
C ILE A 98 -16.62 -4.59 19.48
N GLY A 99 -17.13 -5.51 20.30
CA GLY A 99 -18.41 -5.43 20.99
C GLY A 99 -19.61 -5.77 20.10
N LEU A 100 -20.70 -6.21 20.74
CA LEU A 100 -21.91 -6.75 20.10
C LEU A 100 -22.50 -5.87 19.00
N ASP A 101 -22.61 -4.55 19.22
CA ASP A 101 -23.23 -3.65 18.26
C ASP A 101 -22.37 -3.48 17.00
N ASN A 102 -21.05 -3.35 17.16
CA ASN A 102 -20.13 -3.24 16.03
C ASN A 102 -19.97 -4.58 15.30
N PHE A 103 -20.04 -5.70 16.03
CA PHE A 103 -20.07 -7.05 15.47
C PHE A 103 -21.26 -7.21 14.52
N LYS A 104 -22.48 -6.97 15.01
CA LYS A 104 -23.71 -7.07 14.20
C LYS A 104 -23.67 -6.12 13.00
N ALA A 105 -23.18 -4.89 13.19
CA ALA A 105 -23.08 -3.93 12.10
C ALA A 105 -22.07 -4.36 11.03
N SER A 106 -20.88 -4.81 11.44
CA SER A 106 -19.81 -5.25 10.54
C SER A 106 -20.18 -6.55 9.82
N GLU A 107 -20.81 -7.50 10.51
CA GLU A 107 -21.30 -8.74 9.92
C GLU A 107 -22.37 -8.45 8.86
N LYS A 108 -23.30 -7.52 9.13
CA LYS A 108 -24.29 -7.08 8.13
C LYS A 108 -23.62 -6.48 6.90
N VAL A 109 -22.55 -5.69 7.09
CA VAL A 109 -21.77 -5.13 5.98
C VAL A 109 -21.10 -6.25 5.19
N ALA A 110 -20.44 -7.21 5.84
CA ALA A 110 -19.81 -8.37 5.22
C ALA A 110 -20.77 -9.13 4.31
N TYR A 111 -21.93 -9.55 4.82
CA TYR A 111 -22.93 -10.26 4.02
C TYR A 111 -23.45 -9.41 2.86
N SER A 112 -23.67 -8.11 3.07
CA SER A 112 -24.14 -7.20 2.00
C SER A 112 -23.12 -7.00 0.87
N LEU A 113 -21.85 -7.31 1.13
CA LEU A 113 -20.75 -7.28 0.18
C LEU A 113 -20.48 -8.64 -0.45
N GLY A 114 -21.25 -9.68 -0.09
CA GLY A 114 -21.14 -11.03 -0.63
C GLY A 114 -20.12 -11.92 0.08
N PHE A 115 -19.54 -11.47 1.20
CA PHE A 115 -18.69 -12.34 2.01
C PHE A 115 -19.54 -13.46 2.62
N LEU A 116 -19.03 -14.69 2.54
CA LEU A 116 -19.67 -15.87 3.11
C LEU A 116 -18.91 -16.28 4.37
N LYS A 117 -19.66 -16.54 5.44
CA LYS A 117 -19.09 -17.07 6.68
C LYS A 117 -18.46 -18.43 6.40
N LYS A 118 -17.21 -18.61 6.81
CA LYS A 118 -16.47 -19.88 6.72
C LYS A 118 -16.45 -20.59 8.06
N GLU A 119 -16.01 -19.85 9.08
CA GLU A 119 -15.90 -20.31 10.46
C GLU A 119 -16.37 -19.20 11.41
N GLU A 120 -16.26 -19.42 12.71
CA GLU A 120 -16.63 -18.41 13.70
C GLU A 120 -15.73 -17.17 13.59
N GLY A 121 -16.36 -16.02 13.28
CA GLY A 121 -15.66 -14.75 13.10
C GLY A 121 -14.92 -14.57 11.77
N GLU A 122 -14.91 -15.57 10.89
CA GLU A 122 -14.19 -15.50 9.61
C GLU A 122 -15.12 -15.54 8.40
N TYR A 123 -14.91 -14.61 7.47
CA TYR A 123 -15.71 -14.50 6.25
C TYR A 123 -14.80 -14.40 5.02
N LEU A 124 -15.21 -15.02 3.91
CA LEU A 124 -14.44 -15.09 2.67
C LEU A 124 -15.25 -14.60 1.47
N LEU A 125 -14.61 -13.85 0.60
CA LEU A 125 -15.13 -13.42 -0.69
C LEU A 125 -14.18 -13.86 -1.82
N ASN A 126 -14.75 -14.45 -2.87
CA ASN A 126 -14.00 -14.89 -4.06
C ASN A 126 -14.22 -13.92 -5.23
N ALA A 127 -13.20 -13.71 -6.04
CA ALA A 127 -13.24 -12.83 -7.21
C ALA A 127 -14.31 -13.23 -8.23
N ASN A 128 -14.56 -14.53 -8.40
CA ASN A 128 -15.58 -15.05 -9.32
C ASN A 128 -17.01 -14.63 -8.94
N ASN A 129 -17.22 -14.16 -7.70
CA ASN A 129 -18.52 -13.71 -7.22
C ASN A 129 -18.76 -12.21 -7.47
N ILE A 130 -17.84 -11.52 -8.16
CA ILE A 130 -17.96 -10.10 -8.50
C ILE A 130 -18.25 -9.92 -9.97
N SER A 131 -19.39 -9.30 -10.26
CA SER A 131 -19.84 -8.98 -11.62
C SER A 131 -19.42 -7.57 -12.09
N GLU A 132 -18.87 -6.74 -11.21
CA GLU A 132 -18.60 -5.33 -11.47
C GLU A 132 -17.18 -5.12 -12.02
N GLN A 133 -17.08 -4.44 -13.15
CA GLN A 133 -15.79 -4.02 -13.73
C GLN A 133 -15.20 -2.87 -12.92
N CYS A 134 -13.91 -2.94 -12.62
CA CYS A 134 -13.18 -1.89 -11.94
C CYS A 134 -12.80 -0.78 -12.93
N ILE A 135 -13.45 0.39 -12.83
CA ILE A 135 -13.05 1.59 -13.58
C ILE A 135 -12.18 2.44 -12.64
N LEU A 136 -10.88 2.41 -12.86
CA LEU A 136 -9.91 3.19 -12.09
C LEU A 136 -9.57 4.50 -12.78
N GLN A 137 -9.28 5.53 -11.97
CA GLN A 137 -8.62 6.72 -12.48
C GLN A 137 -7.22 6.38 -12.99
N LYS A 138 -6.79 7.10 -14.05
CA LYS A 138 -5.44 6.98 -14.61
C LYS A 138 -4.40 7.38 -13.56
N ASP A 139 -3.29 6.65 -13.53
CA ASP A 139 -2.16 7.00 -12.68
C ASP A 139 -1.56 8.35 -13.11
N ILE A 140 -1.08 9.11 -12.12
CA ILE A 140 -0.44 10.40 -12.35
C ILE A 140 1.07 10.19 -12.40
N ALA A 141 1.68 10.56 -13.51
CA ALA A 141 3.13 10.52 -13.67
C ALA A 141 3.85 11.40 -12.63
N LEU A 142 5.03 10.94 -12.20
CA LEU A 142 5.91 11.74 -11.37
C LEU A 142 6.46 12.94 -12.15
N SER A 143 6.67 14.06 -11.47
CA SER A 143 7.39 15.18 -12.06
C SER A 143 8.87 14.86 -12.22
N GLU A 144 9.51 15.44 -13.23
CA GLU A 144 10.95 15.29 -13.45
C GLU A 144 11.77 15.74 -12.23
N ASN A 145 11.36 16.82 -11.57
CA ASN A 145 11.95 17.27 -10.31
C ASN A 145 11.90 16.18 -9.24
N ARG A 146 10.76 15.48 -9.11
CA ARG A 146 10.62 14.41 -8.12
C ARG A 146 11.48 13.19 -8.46
N ILE A 147 11.60 12.85 -9.75
CA ILE A 147 12.53 11.80 -10.21
C ILE A 147 13.98 12.15 -9.84
N ASN A 148 14.39 13.40 -10.05
CA ASN A 148 15.72 13.87 -9.68
C ASN A 148 15.98 13.81 -8.17
N GLU A 149 14.98 14.09 -7.33
CA GLU A 149 15.08 13.91 -5.88
C GLU A 149 15.25 12.44 -5.49
N LEU A 150 14.49 11.53 -6.12
CA LEU A 150 14.60 10.09 -5.87
C LEU A 150 15.98 9.54 -6.27
N LYS A 151 16.53 9.99 -7.42
CA LYS A 151 17.89 9.68 -7.85
C LYS A 151 18.94 10.09 -6.81
N LYS A 152 18.81 11.30 -6.25
CA LYS A 152 19.70 11.77 -5.17
C LYS A 152 19.60 10.88 -3.93
N TYR A 153 18.40 10.40 -3.58
CA TYR A 153 18.19 9.50 -2.45
C TYR A 153 18.81 8.11 -2.67
N ILE A 154 18.65 7.52 -3.86
CA ILE A 154 19.31 6.26 -4.23
C ILE A 154 20.84 6.39 -4.12
N ASN A 155 21.40 7.48 -4.64
CA ASN A 155 22.83 7.75 -4.53
C ASN A 155 23.30 7.95 -3.07
N PHE A 156 22.48 8.57 -2.22
CA PHE A 156 22.78 8.69 -0.79
C PHE A 156 22.86 7.31 -0.13
N LEU A 157 21.89 6.42 -0.40
CA LEU A 157 21.86 5.07 0.15
C LEU A 157 23.07 4.24 -0.29
N SER A 158 23.41 4.28 -1.58
CA SER A 158 24.56 3.55 -2.11
C SER A 158 25.88 4.02 -1.49
N ARG A 159 26.07 5.33 -1.34
CA ARG A 159 27.26 5.90 -0.67
C ARG A 159 27.30 5.60 0.83
N SER A 160 26.14 5.55 1.50
CA SER A 160 26.07 5.19 2.93
C SER A 160 26.47 3.73 3.15
N LEU A 161 26.04 2.82 2.26
CA LEU A 161 26.49 1.43 2.32
C LEU A 161 27.99 1.30 2.04
N TRP A 162 28.53 2.10 1.11
CA TRP A 162 29.96 2.15 0.85
C TRP A 162 30.75 2.61 2.09
N THR A 163 30.25 3.55 2.88
CA THR A 163 30.93 3.94 4.13
C THR A 163 31.02 2.80 5.14
N VAL A 164 29.97 1.96 5.24
CA VAL A 164 30.00 0.75 6.08
C VAL A 164 31.05 -0.23 5.56
N GLN A 165 31.05 -0.49 4.25
CA GLN A 165 32.05 -1.36 3.61
C GLN A 165 33.48 -0.89 3.88
N THR A 166 33.74 0.41 3.74
CA THR A 166 35.08 0.99 3.98
C THR A 166 35.50 0.84 5.43
N GLU A 167 34.60 1.02 6.40
CA GLU A 167 34.91 0.84 7.82
C GLU A 167 35.26 -0.61 8.16
N ILE A 168 34.55 -1.57 7.54
CA ILE A 168 34.87 -3.00 7.66
C ILE A 168 36.27 -3.29 7.09
N GLU A 169 36.59 -2.78 5.91
CA GLU A 169 37.91 -2.99 5.31
C GLU A 169 39.04 -2.38 6.13
N MET A 170 38.84 -1.18 6.67
CA MET A 170 39.84 -0.53 7.52
C MET A 170 40.08 -1.27 8.84
N SER A 171 39.08 -2.01 9.32
CA SER A 171 39.16 -2.73 10.59
C SER A 171 39.63 -4.18 10.44
N TYR A 172 39.23 -4.83 9.35
CA TYR A 172 39.39 -6.28 9.15
C TYR A 172 40.14 -6.67 7.87
N GLY A 173 40.55 -5.70 7.05
CA GLY A 173 41.11 -5.93 5.71
C GLY A 173 40.02 -6.20 4.67
N GLU A 174 40.44 -6.39 3.42
CA GLU A 174 39.54 -6.83 2.35
C GLU A 174 39.06 -8.27 2.62
N THR A 175 37.75 -8.50 2.57
CA THR A 175 37.09 -9.78 2.89
C THR A 175 35.99 -10.09 1.87
N ASP A 176 35.58 -11.35 1.77
CA ASP A 176 34.44 -11.75 0.95
C ASP A 176 33.18 -10.93 1.26
N TYR A 177 32.96 -10.60 2.54
CA TYR A 177 31.84 -9.76 2.98
C TYR A 177 31.95 -8.30 2.50
N SER A 178 33.15 -7.70 2.55
CA SER A 178 33.32 -6.33 2.04
C SER A 178 33.19 -6.26 0.52
N ASP A 179 33.55 -7.32 -0.19
CA ASP A 179 33.31 -7.45 -1.63
C ASP A 179 31.82 -7.62 -1.97
N GLU A 180 31.06 -8.41 -1.21
CA GLU A 180 29.59 -8.49 -1.35
C GLU A 180 28.92 -7.12 -1.18
N LEU A 181 29.33 -6.35 -0.16
CA LEU A 181 28.82 -4.99 0.06
C LEU A 181 29.14 -4.07 -1.12
N LYS A 182 30.36 -4.16 -1.66
CA LYS A 182 30.82 -3.36 -2.81
C LYS A 182 30.02 -3.66 -4.07
N ASP A 183 29.68 -4.93 -4.31
CA ASP A 183 28.81 -5.32 -5.42
C ASP A 183 27.38 -4.83 -5.22
N LEU A 184 26.83 -4.93 -4.01
CA LEU A 184 25.52 -4.37 -3.69
C LEU A 184 25.49 -2.85 -3.87
N VAL A 185 26.57 -2.13 -3.54
CA VAL A 185 26.63 -0.68 -3.82
C VAL A 185 26.54 -0.38 -5.31
N LYS A 186 27.23 -1.15 -6.16
CA LYS A 186 27.12 -0.99 -7.61
C LYS A 186 25.69 -1.21 -8.06
N GLU A 187 25.04 -2.28 -7.58
CA GLU A 187 23.65 -2.59 -7.91
C GLU A 187 22.70 -1.45 -7.51
N ILE A 188 22.77 -0.96 -6.25
CA ILE A 188 21.94 0.16 -5.79
C ILE A 188 22.20 1.41 -6.64
N ARG A 189 23.46 1.71 -6.95
CA ARG A 189 23.80 2.88 -7.78
C ARG A 189 23.17 2.77 -9.17
N ASP A 190 23.16 1.59 -9.77
CA ASP A 190 22.59 1.35 -11.10
C ASP A 190 21.08 1.61 -11.16
N TYR A 191 20.36 1.47 -10.03
CA TYR A 191 18.95 1.89 -9.95
C TYR A 191 18.72 3.38 -10.22
N THR A 192 19.75 4.23 -10.12
CA THR A 192 19.68 5.64 -10.52
C THR A 192 19.38 5.78 -12.01
N TRP A 193 20.03 4.97 -12.84
CA TRP A 193 19.85 4.97 -14.30
C TRP A 193 18.60 4.20 -14.69
N LYS A 194 18.34 3.05 -14.04
CA LYS A 194 17.10 2.28 -14.27
C LYS A 194 15.84 3.11 -13.98
N LEU A 195 15.88 3.98 -12.96
CA LEU A 195 14.77 4.89 -12.65
C LEU A 195 14.57 5.94 -13.74
N ASP A 196 15.66 6.46 -14.33
CA ASP A 196 15.60 7.42 -15.43
C ASP A 196 15.00 6.76 -16.69
N ASP A 197 15.51 5.58 -17.03
CA ASP A 197 15.00 4.78 -18.16
C ASP A 197 13.52 4.45 -18.00
N PHE A 198 13.10 4.04 -16.79
CA PHE A 198 11.69 3.79 -16.48
C PHE A 198 10.84 5.05 -16.71
N TYR A 199 11.29 6.20 -16.18
CA TYR A 199 10.56 7.46 -16.30
C TYR A 199 10.34 7.86 -17.77
N TRP A 200 11.39 7.82 -18.59
CA TRP A 200 11.29 8.21 -20.00
C TRP A 200 10.46 7.25 -20.84
N LYS A 201 10.54 5.94 -20.55
CA LYS A 201 9.67 4.93 -21.19
C LYS A 201 8.20 5.18 -20.88
N SER A 202 7.85 5.35 -19.61
CA SER A 202 6.46 5.61 -19.21
C SER A 202 5.92 6.93 -19.80
N LYS A 203 6.77 7.97 -19.90
CA LYS A 203 6.37 9.25 -20.52
C LYS A 203 6.14 9.13 -22.03
N ALA A 204 6.89 8.28 -22.73
CA ALA A 204 6.68 8.03 -24.16
C ALA A 204 5.35 7.28 -24.39
N GLU A 205 5.07 6.25 -23.58
CA GLU A 205 3.81 5.49 -23.63
C GLU A 205 2.58 6.35 -23.32
N GLU A 206 2.72 7.42 -22.53
CA GLU A 206 1.64 8.40 -22.30
C GLU A 206 1.35 9.31 -23.50
N ILE A 207 2.31 9.52 -24.40
CA ILE A 207 2.14 10.37 -25.59
C ILE A 207 1.46 9.58 -26.71
N GLU A 208 1.62 8.25 -26.71
CA GLU A 208 1.07 7.34 -27.73
C GLU A 208 -0.36 6.86 -27.44
N ASN A 209 -0.87 7.04 -26.20
CA ASN A 209 -2.22 6.64 -25.75
C ASN A 209 -3.11 7.83 -25.42
#